data_AF-A0A968GSL2-F1
#
_entry.id   AF-A0A968GSL2-F1
#
_cell.length_a   1.000
_cell.length_b   1.000
_cell.length_c   1.000
_cell.angle_alpha   90.00
_cell.angle_beta   90.00
_cell.angle_gamma   90.00
#
_symmetry.space_group_name_H-M   'P 1'
#
loop_
_entity.id
_entity.type
_entity.pdbx_description
1 polymer ?
#
loop_
_entity_poly.entity_id
_entity_poly.type
_entity_poly.pdbx_seq_one_letter_code
_entity_poly.pdbx_strand_id
1 'polypeptide(L)'
;MNIYLLNLLRFVHVVAGILWAGAAVSYLFFVKPSVKAIGATGPQFMQNLMERRKYPIFMMSTSLLTILAGGVLFWFSSGGFNAAWMASGPGIGFTIGSVASLVAFLAGGLGVGPTSEKMAALGGQIIASGKGPTPEQVAHMEALEKRLNLAEQIDFIMLVIAMLTMATARYWLF
;
A
#
# COMPACT_ATOMS: atom_id res chain seq x y z
N MET A 1 12.01 20.58 -17.54
CA MET A 1 12.47 19.18 -17.51
C MET A 1 12.57 18.67 -18.95
N ASN A 2 13.62 17.94 -19.31
CA ASN A 2 13.74 17.34 -20.65
C ASN A 2 12.59 16.34 -20.89
N ILE A 3 12.02 16.31 -22.09
CA ILE A 3 10.90 15.45 -22.50
C ILE A 3 11.18 13.96 -22.26
N TYR A 4 12.42 13.50 -22.45
CA TYR A 4 12.77 12.10 -22.21
C TYR A 4 12.67 11.72 -20.73
N LEU A 5 13.16 12.60 -19.84
CA LEU A 5 13.07 12.41 -18.40
C LEU A 5 11.62 12.46 -17.90
N LEU A 6 10.82 13.39 -18.43
CA LEU A 6 9.39 13.49 -18.11
C LEU A 6 8.66 12.18 -18.42
N ASN A 7 8.87 11.63 -19.62
CA ASN A 7 8.22 10.40 -20.04
C ASN A 7 8.72 9.18 -19.26
N LEU A 8 10.02 9.13 -18.95
CA LEU A 8 10.58 8.08 -18.09
C LEU A 8 9.94 8.10 -16.70
N LEU A 9 9.83 9.26 -16.06
CA LEU A 9 9.21 9.38 -14.73
C LEU A 9 7.73 9.00 -14.77
N ARG A 10 6.99 9.40 -15.81
CA ARG A 10 5.59 8.99 -16.00
C ARG A 10 5.47 7.48 -16.15
N PHE A 11 6.33 6.88 -16.97
CA PHE A 11 6.36 5.44 -17.16
C PHE A 11 6.63 4.70 -15.85
N VAL A 12 7.67 5.10 -15.12
CA VAL A 12 8.01 4.52 -13.81
C VAL A 12 6.85 4.70 -12.82
N HIS A 13 6.30 5.90 -12.70
CA HIS A 13 5.19 6.19 -11.79
C HIS A 13 3.96 5.33 -12.08
N VAL A 14 3.54 5.24 -13.35
CA VAL A 14 2.34 4.51 -13.74
C VAL A 14 2.54 3.00 -13.62
N VAL A 15 3.66 2.46 -14.12
CA VAL A 15 3.91 1.01 -14.04
C VAL A 15 4.08 0.56 -12.60
N ALA A 16 4.87 1.29 -11.80
CA ALA A 16 5.04 0.97 -10.38
C ALA A 16 3.71 1.10 -9.63
N GLY A 17 2.90 2.11 -9.94
CA GLY A 17 1.59 2.33 -9.33
C GLY A 17 0.60 1.21 -9.65
N ILE A 18 0.56 0.74 -10.90
CA ILE A 18 -0.25 -0.41 -11.31
C ILE A 18 0.17 -1.67 -10.55
N LEU A 19 1.48 -1.93 -10.47
CA LEU A 19 2.00 -3.09 -9.75
C LEU A 19 1.67 -3.03 -8.25
N TRP A 20 1.84 -1.87 -7.63
CA TRP A 20 1.55 -1.66 -6.21
C TRP A 20 0.05 -1.81 -5.91
N ALA A 21 -0.80 -1.01 -6.56
CA ALA A 21 -2.24 -1.02 -6.31
C ALA A 21 -2.88 -2.35 -6.74
N GLY A 22 -2.46 -2.90 -7.88
CA GLY A 22 -2.92 -4.19 -8.37
C GLY A 22 -2.58 -5.34 -7.43
N ALA A 23 -1.38 -5.35 -6.85
CA ALA A 23 -1.00 -6.34 -5.85
C ALA A 23 -1.77 -6.16 -4.54
N ALA A 24 -1.95 -4.93 -4.06
CA ALA A 24 -2.76 -4.65 -2.86
C ALA A 24 -4.21 -5.16 -3.01
N VAL A 25 -4.86 -4.84 -4.14
CA VAL A 25 -6.21 -5.32 -4.46
C VAL A 25 -6.23 -6.85 -4.57
N SER A 26 -5.27 -7.45 -5.28
CA SER A 26 -5.18 -8.90 -5.42
C SER A 26 -5.02 -9.58 -4.06
N TYR A 27 -4.19 -9.01 -3.19
CA TYR A 27 -3.97 -9.52 -1.85
C TYR A 27 -5.24 -9.46 -1.00
N LEU A 28 -5.87 -8.28 -0.93
CA LEU A 28 -7.02 -8.03 -0.06
C LEU A 28 -8.24 -8.88 -0.44
N PHE A 29 -8.54 -8.98 -1.74
CA PHE A 29 -9.77 -9.63 -2.21
C PHE A 29 -9.61 -11.11 -2.57
N PHE A 30 -8.39 -11.59 -2.84
CA PHE A 30 -8.17 -12.96 -3.28
C PHE A 30 -7.23 -13.71 -2.35
N VAL A 31 -6.03 -13.21 -2.11
CA VAL A 31 -5.00 -13.95 -1.37
C VAL A 31 -5.38 -14.11 0.11
N LYS A 32 -5.66 -13.00 0.81
CA LYS A 32 -6.02 -12.99 2.22
C LYS A 32 -7.24 -13.87 2.54
N PRO A 33 -8.39 -13.75 1.84
CA PRO A 33 -9.53 -14.63 2.11
C PRO A 33 -9.25 -16.10 1.75
N SER A 34 -8.46 -16.37 0.70
CA SER A 34 -8.08 -17.75 0.36
C SER A 34 -7.21 -18.38 1.45
N VAL A 35 -6.24 -17.64 1.98
CA VAL A 35 -5.38 -18.08 3.10
C VAL A 35 -6.22 -18.38 4.34
N LYS A 36 -7.23 -17.55 4.64
CA LYS A 36 -8.16 -17.80 5.74
C LYS A 36 -9.01 -19.05 5.50
N ALA A 37 -9.49 -19.25 4.27
CA ALA A 37 -10.36 -20.37 3.91
C ALA A 37 -9.66 -21.73 3.97
N ILE A 38 -8.38 -21.81 3.58
CA ILE A 38 -7.61 -23.07 3.61
C ILE A 38 -7.10 -23.45 5.02
N GLY A 39 -7.30 -22.58 6.02
CA GLY A 39 -7.06 -22.90 7.43
C GLY A 39 -5.60 -23.25 7.74
N ALA A 40 -5.36 -24.49 8.19
CA ALA A 40 -4.07 -24.93 8.72
C ALA A 40 -2.90 -24.85 7.73
N THR A 41 -3.17 -24.85 6.42
CA THR A 41 -2.13 -24.69 5.38
C THR A 41 -1.83 -23.23 5.04
N GLY A 42 -2.68 -22.30 5.48
CA GLY A 42 -2.54 -20.86 5.24
C GLY A 42 -1.19 -20.27 5.69
N PRO A 43 -0.71 -20.57 6.91
CA PRO A 43 0.58 -20.07 7.38
C PRO A 43 1.76 -20.46 6.49
N GLN A 44 1.78 -21.68 5.92
CA GLN A 44 2.86 -22.15 5.06
C GLN A 44 2.88 -21.39 3.72
N PHE A 45 1.71 -21.13 3.15
CA PHE A 45 1.57 -20.29 1.97
C PHE A 45 2.09 -18.86 2.24
N MET A 46 1.65 -18.26 3.36
CA MET A 46 2.08 -16.92 3.73
C MET A 46 3.58 -16.83 3.99
N GLN A 47 4.16 -17.84 4.65
CA GLN A 47 5.60 -17.91 4.85
C GLN A 47 6.36 -17.92 3.51
N ASN A 48 5.92 -18.75 2.54
CA ASN A 48 6.53 -18.75 1.22
C ASN A 48 6.40 -17.39 0.51
N LEU A 49 5.21 -16.77 0.58
CA LEU A 49 4.95 -15.47 -0.03
C LEU A 49 5.85 -14.37 0.55
N MET A 50 6.02 -14.36 1.88
CA MET A 50 6.85 -13.36 2.58
C MET A 50 8.34 -13.62 2.39
N GLU A 51 8.80 -14.85 2.64
CA GLU A 51 10.24 -15.15 2.73
C GLU A 51 10.88 -15.52 1.40
N ARG A 52 10.19 -16.29 0.55
CA ARG A 52 10.73 -16.79 -0.73
C ARG A 52 10.38 -15.86 -1.88
N ARG A 53 9.11 -15.45 -1.99
CA ARG A 53 8.64 -14.55 -3.06
C ARG A 53 8.93 -13.08 -2.78
N LYS A 54 9.36 -12.74 -1.56
CA LYS A 54 9.74 -11.39 -1.14
C LYS A 54 8.63 -10.36 -1.40
N TYR A 55 7.38 -10.75 -1.16
CA TYR A 55 6.22 -9.87 -1.38
C TYR A 55 6.33 -8.52 -0.64
N PRO A 56 6.79 -8.44 0.63
CA PRO A 56 6.99 -7.15 1.30
C PRO A 56 7.98 -6.23 0.59
N ILE A 57 9.07 -6.79 0.05
CA ILE A 57 10.08 -6.00 -0.69
C ILE A 57 9.47 -5.50 -2.00
N PHE A 58 8.74 -6.36 -2.72
CA PHE A 58 8.03 -5.97 -3.94
C PHE A 58 7.06 -4.80 -3.69
N MET A 59 6.25 -4.89 -2.63
CA MET A 59 5.31 -3.83 -2.25
C MET A 59 6.04 -2.53 -1.92
N MET A 60 7.08 -2.60 -1.07
CA MET A 60 7.86 -1.43 -0.67
C MET A 60 8.56 -0.77 -1.86
N SER A 61 9.18 -1.54 -2.75
CA SER A 61 9.88 -1.01 -3.92
C SER A 61 8.91 -0.36 -4.92
N THR A 62 7.79 -1.01 -5.21
CA THR A 62 6.80 -0.47 -6.16
C THR A 62 6.09 0.76 -5.62
N SER A 63 5.71 0.78 -4.34
CA SER A 63 5.11 1.96 -3.71
C SER A 63 6.08 3.13 -3.63
N LEU A 64 7.35 2.88 -3.28
CA LEU A 64 8.37 3.91 -3.20
C LEU A 64 8.68 4.51 -4.58
N LEU A 65 8.84 3.68 -5.61
CA LEU A 65 9.03 4.15 -6.99
C LEU A 65 7.84 5.00 -7.46
N THR A 66 6.61 4.59 -7.12
CA THR A 66 5.41 5.36 -7.43
C THR A 66 5.46 6.73 -6.79
N ILE A 67 5.73 6.80 -5.48
CA ILE A 67 5.73 8.07 -4.73
C ILE A 67 6.88 8.98 -5.17
N LEU A 68 8.09 8.46 -5.33
CA LEU A 68 9.24 9.29 -5.70
C LEU A 68 9.07 9.84 -7.12
N ALA A 69 8.71 9.00 -8.09
CA ALA A 69 8.48 9.46 -9.45
C ALA A 69 7.29 10.45 -9.52
N GLY A 70 6.21 10.16 -8.80
CA GLY A 70 5.03 11.02 -8.70
C GLY A 70 5.34 12.37 -8.04
N GLY A 71 6.14 12.38 -6.98
CA GLY A 71 6.57 13.59 -6.27
C GLY A 71 7.40 14.51 -7.17
N VAL A 72 8.34 13.94 -7.94
CA VAL A 72 9.11 14.72 -8.92
C VAL A 72 8.20 15.28 -10.02
N LEU A 73 7.28 14.46 -10.55
CA LEU A 73 6.29 14.92 -11.55
C LEU A 73 5.41 16.05 -11.00
N PHE A 74 4.94 15.92 -9.76
CA PHE A 74 4.12 16.92 -9.10
C PHE A 74 4.89 18.23 -8.88
N TRP A 75 6.13 18.16 -8.40
CA TRP A 75 7.00 19.32 -8.22
C TRP A 75 7.17 20.12 -9.51
N PHE A 76 7.50 19.44 -10.62
CA PHE A 76 7.68 20.13 -11.90
C PHE A 76 6.37 20.64 -12.50
N SER A 77 5.27 19.88 -12.38
CA SER A 77 3.97 20.29 -12.93
C SER A 77 3.39 21.48 -12.18
N SER A 78 3.61 21.55 -10.87
CA SER A 78 3.19 22.68 -10.02
C SER A 78 4.15 23.86 -10.04
N GLY A 79 5.28 23.80 -10.75
CA GLY A 79 6.28 24.87 -10.70
C GLY A 79 6.89 25.10 -9.31
N GLY A 80 7.07 24.02 -8.53
CA GLY A 80 7.60 24.08 -7.16
C GLY A 80 6.55 24.45 -6.12
N PHE A 81 5.39 23.80 -6.14
CA PHE A 81 4.25 24.07 -5.25
C PHE A 81 3.62 25.47 -5.43
N ASN A 82 3.49 25.92 -6.68
CA ASN A 82 2.75 27.14 -6.96
C ASN A 82 1.28 26.99 -6.54
N ALA A 83 0.84 27.85 -5.63
CA ALA A 83 -0.51 27.79 -5.06
C ALA A 83 -1.62 27.99 -6.10
N ALA A 84 -1.41 28.83 -7.11
CA ALA A 84 -2.41 29.08 -8.15
C ALA A 84 -2.61 27.85 -9.04
N TRP A 85 -1.52 27.13 -9.39
CA TRP A 85 -1.64 25.86 -10.10
C TRP A 85 -2.34 24.80 -9.24
N MET A 86 -1.97 24.68 -7.97
CA MET A 86 -2.59 23.71 -7.06
C MET A 86 -4.08 24.01 -6.80
N ALA A 87 -4.51 25.26 -6.94
CA ALA A 87 -5.91 25.66 -6.84
C ALA A 87 -6.72 25.49 -8.13
N SER A 88 -6.08 25.17 -9.27
CA SER A 88 -6.79 24.80 -10.50
C SER A 88 -7.45 23.42 -10.38
N GLY A 89 -8.51 23.15 -11.14
CA GLY A 89 -9.15 21.83 -11.21
C GLY A 89 -8.14 20.66 -11.28
N PRO A 90 -7.20 20.61 -12.25
CA PRO A 90 -6.23 19.53 -12.33
C PRO A 90 -5.25 19.52 -11.16
N GLY A 91 -4.83 20.70 -10.69
CA GLY A 91 -3.95 20.83 -9.52
C GLY A 91 -4.58 20.21 -8.27
N ILE A 92 -5.86 20.50 -8.00
CA ILE A 92 -6.61 19.93 -6.88
C ILE A 92 -6.67 18.41 -7.00
N GLY A 93 -7.05 17.88 -8.17
CA GLY A 93 -7.13 16.44 -8.38
C GLY A 93 -5.79 15.73 -8.15
N PHE A 94 -4.70 16.29 -8.67
CA PHE A 94 -3.35 15.76 -8.42
C PHE A 94 -2.94 15.88 -6.96
N THR A 95 -3.25 16.99 -6.27
CA THR A 95 -2.94 17.18 -4.85
C THR A 95 -3.67 16.16 -3.98
N ILE A 96 -4.98 15.96 -4.18
CA ILE A 96 -5.76 14.96 -3.44
C ILE A 96 -5.16 13.57 -3.67
N GLY A 97 -4.85 13.23 -4.93
CA GLY A 97 -4.25 11.94 -5.25
C GLY A 97 -2.88 11.74 -4.61
N SER A 98 -2.03 12.77 -4.63
CA SER A 98 -0.71 12.72 -3.99
C SER A 98 -0.83 12.51 -2.49
N VAL A 99 -1.68 13.28 -1.80
CA VAL A 99 -1.91 13.12 -0.36
C VAL A 99 -2.47 11.73 -0.05
N ALA A 100 -3.49 11.28 -0.78
CA ALA A 100 -4.07 9.95 -0.59
C ALA A 100 -3.02 8.84 -0.76
N SER A 101 -2.20 8.89 -1.82
CA SER A 101 -1.13 7.90 -2.04
C SER A 101 -0.06 7.90 -0.94
N LEU A 102 0.25 9.07 -0.36
CA LEU A 102 1.16 9.16 0.78
C LEU A 102 0.54 8.53 2.04
N VAL A 103 -0.73 8.78 2.31
CA VAL A 103 -1.44 8.15 3.44
C VAL A 103 -1.50 6.64 3.25
N ALA A 104 -1.81 6.15 2.04
CA ALA A 104 -1.79 4.72 1.70
C ALA A 104 -0.42 4.09 2.00
N PHE A 105 0.66 4.70 1.49
CA PHE A 105 2.02 4.22 1.72
C PHE A 105 2.40 4.18 3.20
N LEU A 106 2.01 5.20 3.98
CA LEU A 106 2.26 5.21 5.42
C LEU A 106 1.40 4.17 6.15
N ALA A 107 0.15 3.97 5.76
CA ALA A 107 -0.72 2.93 6.32
C ALA A 107 -0.13 1.53 6.05
N GLY A 108 0.40 1.29 4.86
CA GLY A 108 1.11 0.06 4.52
C GLY A 108 2.41 -0.11 5.31
N GLY A 109 3.30 0.89 5.25
CA GLY A 109 4.65 0.83 5.82
C GLY A 109 4.71 0.90 7.35
N LEU A 110 3.82 1.66 7.99
CA LEU A 110 3.80 1.85 9.45
C LEU A 110 2.66 1.09 10.14
N GLY A 111 1.63 0.70 9.39
CA GLY A 111 0.48 -0.06 9.88
C GLY A 111 0.59 -1.54 9.54
N VAL A 112 0.43 -1.88 8.25
CA VAL A 112 0.33 -3.27 7.77
C VAL A 112 1.61 -4.07 8.04
N GLY A 113 2.77 -3.56 7.61
CA GLY A 113 4.06 -4.26 7.76
C GLY A 113 4.40 -4.62 9.20
N PRO A 114 4.56 -3.63 10.11
CA PRO A 114 4.91 -3.88 11.51
C PRO A 114 3.86 -4.71 12.27
N THR A 115 2.57 -4.57 11.93
CA THR A 115 1.51 -5.38 12.57
C THR A 115 1.60 -6.83 12.12
N SER A 116 1.85 -7.08 10.83
CA SER A 116 2.04 -8.43 10.27
C SER A 116 3.27 -9.13 10.87
N GLU A 117 4.38 -8.40 11.06
CA GLU A 117 5.58 -8.94 11.71
C GLU A 117 5.31 -9.35 13.17
N LYS A 118 4.58 -8.52 13.92
CA LYS A 118 4.17 -8.84 15.30
C LYS A 118 3.27 -10.07 15.37
N MET A 119 2.32 -10.19 14.43
CA MET A 119 1.45 -11.37 14.33
C MET A 119 2.27 -12.62 14.02
N ALA A 120 3.22 -12.54 13.08
CA ALA A 120 4.09 -13.66 12.74
C ALA A 120 4.97 -14.09 13.93
N ALA A 121 5.55 -13.12 14.66
CA ALA A 121 6.35 -13.39 15.85
C ALA A 121 5.53 -14.07 16.96
N LEU A 122 4.32 -13.57 17.24
CA LEU A 122 3.42 -14.17 18.23
C LEU A 122 2.98 -15.58 17.80
N GLY A 123 2.64 -15.78 16.53
CA GLY A 123 2.31 -17.09 15.97
C GLY A 123 3.45 -18.09 16.10
N GLY A 124 4.69 -17.64 15.84
CA GLY A 124 5.89 -18.44 16.04
C GLY A 124 6.10 -18.86 17.50
N GLN A 125 5.86 -17.96 18.46
CA GLN A 125 5.94 -18.27 19.88
C GLN A 125 4.91 -19.33 20.32
N ILE A 126 3.67 -19.23 19.83
CA ILE A 126 2.62 -20.22 20.09
C ILE A 126 3.05 -21.59 19.59
N ILE A 127 3.50 -21.69 18.33
CA ILE A 127 3.95 -22.95 17.72
C ILE A 127 5.15 -23.53 18.47
N ALA A 128 6.16 -22.70 18.79
CA ALA A 128 7.37 -23.12 19.48
C ALA A 128 7.11 -23.64 20.90
N SER A 129 6.03 -23.16 21.55
CA SER A 129 5.65 -23.63 22.89
C SER A 129 5.17 -25.09 22.90
N GLY A 130 4.76 -25.63 21.74
CA GLY A 130 4.15 -26.96 21.61
C GLY A 130 2.81 -27.13 22.34
N LYS A 131 2.31 -26.06 22.97
CA LYS A 131 1.03 -25.99 23.67
C LYS A 131 0.07 -25.12 22.87
N GLY A 132 -1.23 -25.32 23.08
CA GLY A 132 -2.24 -24.40 22.53
C GLY A 132 -2.02 -22.96 23.03
N PRO A 133 -2.53 -21.94 22.30
CA PRO A 133 -2.35 -20.55 22.68
C PRO A 133 -3.02 -20.25 24.03
N THR A 134 -2.37 -19.44 24.87
CA THR A 134 -2.97 -18.94 26.12
C THR A 134 -4.07 -17.92 25.84
N PRO A 135 -5.01 -17.67 26.76
CA PRO A 135 -6.03 -16.63 26.61
C PRO A 135 -5.45 -15.24 26.27
N GLU A 136 -4.31 -14.90 26.87
CA GLU A 136 -3.61 -13.64 26.61
C GLU A 136 -3.04 -13.58 25.19
N GLN A 137 -2.49 -14.70 24.69
CA GLN A 137 -1.99 -14.79 23.32
C GLN A 137 -3.12 -14.69 22.29
N VAL A 138 -4.28 -15.30 22.57
CA VAL A 138 -5.48 -15.17 21.73
C VAL A 138 -5.93 -13.71 21.68
N ALA A 139 -6.09 -13.05 22.84
CA ALA A 139 -6.50 -11.65 22.91
C ALA A 139 -5.51 -10.71 22.20
N HIS A 140 -4.20 -10.97 22.32
CA HIS A 140 -3.18 -10.19 21.63
C HIS A 140 -3.22 -10.40 20.11
N MET A 141 -3.43 -11.64 19.64
CA MET A 141 -3.59 -11.94 18.22
C MET A 141 -4.82 -11.23 17.63
N GLU A 142 -5.97 -11.26 18.32
CA GLU A 142 -7.18 -10.56 17.90
C GLU A 142 -6.99 -9.04 17.82
N ALA A 143 -6.29 -8.45 18.79
CA ALA A 143 -5.98 -7.02 18.79
C ALA A 143 -5.10 -6.62 17.60
N LEU A 144 -4.10 -7.45 17.27
CA LEU A 144 -3.26 -7.26 16.10
C LEU A 144 -4.06 -7.43 14.80
N GLU A 145 -4.94 -8.43 14.71
CA GLU A 145 -5.80 -8.63 13.53
C GLU A 145 -6.71 -7.42 13.28
N LYS A 146 -7.34 -6.87 14.33
CA LYS A 146 -8.15 -5.65 14.23
C LYS A 146 -7.34 -4.46 13.72
N ARG A 147 -6.13 -4.26 14.24
CA ARG A 147 -5.23 -3.19 13.79
C ARG A 147 -4.80 -3.37 12.34
N LEU A 148 -4.48 -4.62 11.95
CA LEU A 148 -4.11 -4.96 10.58
C LEU A 148 -5.25 -4.65 9.62
N ASN A 149 -6.47 -5.10 9.94
CA ASN A 149 -7.66 -4.87 9.12
C ASN A 149 -7.95 -3.37 8.96
N LEU A 150 -7.81 -2.57 10.02
CA LEU A 150 -7.98 -1.12 9.93
C LEU A 150 -6.94 -0.49 9.01
N ALA A 151 -5.67 -0.86 9.15
CA ALA A 151 -4.59 -0.33 8.30
C ALA A 151 -4.79 -0.70 6.83
N GLU A 152 -5.18 -1.94 6.53
CA GLU A 152 -5.50 -2.38 5.17
C GLU A 152 -6.72 -1.66 4.58
N GLN A 153 -7.75 -1.39 5.39
CA GLN A 153 -8.91 -0.63 4.93
C GLN A 153 -8.54 0.82 4.59
N ILE A 154 -7.76 1.47 5.45
CA ILE A 154 -7.26 2.83 5.17
C ILE A 154 -6.42 2.82 3.90
N ASP A 155 -5.47 1.89 3.77
CA ASP A 155 -4.62 1.73 2.60
C ASP A 155 -5.45 1.57 1.31
N PHE A 156 -6.40 0.63 1.31
CA PHE A 156 -7.27 0.38 0.16
C PHE A 156 -8.11 1.61 -0.22
N ILE A 157 -8.79 2.25 0.73
CA ILE A 157 -9.64 3.42 0.45
C ILE A 157 -8.78 4.56 -0.13
N MET A 158 -7.61 4.80 0.45
CA MET A 158 -6.69 5.83 -0.01
C MET A 158 -6.13 5.53 -1.41
N LEU A 159 -5.79 4.27 -1.71
CA LEU A 159 -5.39 3.85 -3.06
C LEU A 159 -6.50 4.07 -4.08
N VAL A 160 -7.76 3.76 -3.74
CA VAL A 160 -8.91 4.00 -4.62
C VAL A 160 -9.07 5.49 -4.89
N ILE A 161 -9.04 6.34 -3.87
CA ILE A 161 -9.10 7.80 -4.03
C ILE A 161 -7.97 8.27 -4.93
N ALA A 162 -6.73 7.84 -4.66
CA ALA A 162 -5.57 8.22 -5.45
C ALA A 162 -5.71 7.82 -6.93
N MET A 163 -6.14 6.59 -7.22
CA MET A 163 -6.34 6.14 -8.60
C MET A 163 -7.42 6.95 -9.32
N LEU A 164 -8.56 7.19 -8.68
CA LEU A 164 -9.68 7.92 -9.28
C LEU A 164 -9.30 9.37 -9.57
N THR A 165 -8.65 10.07 -8.64
CA THR A 165 -8.24 11.45 -8.86
C THR A 165 -7.12 11.53 -9.89
N MET A 166 -6.11 10.64 -9.86
CA MET A 166 -5.04 10.63 -10.86
C MET A 166 -5.56 10.35 -12.28
N ALA A 167 -6.55 9.46 -12.42
CA ALA A 167 -7.15 9.14 -13.71
C ALA A 167 -8.01 10.29 -14.27
N THR A 168 -8.64 11.08 -13.39
CA THR A 168 -9.63 12.08 -13.78
C THR A 168 -9.14 13.53 -13.72
N ALA A 169 -8.10 13.84 -12.94
CA ALA A 169 -7.66 15.21 -12.62
C ALA A 169 -7.48 16.10 -13.86
N ARG A 170 -6.90 15.55 -14.94
CA ARG A 170 -6.68 16.29 -16.19
C ARG A 170 -7.97 16.81 -16.86
N TYR A 171 -9.13 16.34 -16.45
CA TYR A 171 -10.44 16.71 -16.99
C TYR A 171 -11.25 17.62 -16.06
N TRP A 172 -10.69 18.04 -14.93
CA TRP A 172 -11.37 18.93 -13.99
C TRP A 172 -11.22 20.38 -14.52
N LEU A 173 -12.31 20.98 -15.02
CA LEU A 173 -12.29 22.25 -15.76
C LEU A 173 -12.72 23.47 -14.94
N PHE A 174 -12.84 23.33 -13.62
CA PHE A 174 -13.25 24.40 -12.70
C PHE A 174 -12.06 25.11 -12.07
#